data_AF-A0A239LJT7-F1
#
_entry.id   AF-A0A239LJT7-F1
#
_cell.length_a   1.000
_cell.length_b   1.000
_cell.length_c   1.000
_cell.angle_alpha   90.00
_cell.angle_beta   90.00
_cell.angle_gamma   90.00
#
_symmetry.space_group_name_H-M   'P 1'
#
loop_
_entity.id
_entity.type
_entity.pdbx_description
1 polymer ?
#
loop_
_entity_poly.entity_id
_entity_poly.type
_entity_poly.pdbx_seq_one_letter_code
_entity_poly.pdbx_strand_id
1 'polypeptide(L)'
;MSTTYQRLTKVLAALGATADEVADTLLAGGWTGLREDGLACPVSKYVVSVLPDIEVAATSFQRIKVISTRGETVDASLPDGAAEFVTAFDTGSYDELAATLTRADGEAIDEIER
;
A
#
# COMPACT_ATOMS: atom_id res chain seq x y z
N MET A 1 15.76 8.88 15.58
CA MET A 1 14.64 8.45 14.70
C MET A 1 13.71 9.63 14.51
N SER A 2 13.29 9.90 13.28
CA SER A 2 12.33 10.97 12.97
C SER A 2 10.95 10.64 13.53
N THR A 3 10.17 11.66 13.94
CA THR A 3 8.78 11.50 14.35
C THR A 3 7.93 10.89 13.21
N THR A 4 8.27 11.19 11.96
CA THR A 4 7.62 10.63 10.77
C THR A 4 7.82 9.12 10.68
N TYR A 5 9.05 8.64 10.93
CA TYR A 5 9.34 7.20 10.98
C TYR A 5 8.53 6.50 12.07
N GLN A 6 8.46 7.07 13.28
CA GLN A 6 7.70 6.47 14.39
C GLN A 6 6.19 6.38 14.09
N ARG A 7 5.62 7.43 13.48
CA ARG A 7 4.22 7.41 13.04
C ARG A 7 3.98 6.37 11.96
N LEU A 8 4.86 6.30 10.95
CA LEU A 8 4.79 5.32 9.88
C LEU A 8 4.80 3.89 10.42
N THR A 9 5.76 3.53 11.27
CA THR A 9 5.83 2.18 11.86
C THR A 9 4.58 1.84 12.67
N LYS A 10 4.05 2.79 13.44
CA LYS A 10 2.83 2.59 14.22
C LYS A 10 1.60 2.34 13.33
N VAL A 11 1.48 3.09 12.24
CA VAL A 11 0.38 2.97 11.28
C VAL A 11 0.44 1.64 10.54
N LEU A 12 1.63 1.21 10.11
CA LEU A 12 1.81 -0.07 9.44
C LEU A 12 1.52 -1.25 10.38
N ALA A 13 1.95 -1.17 11.64
CA ALA A 13 1.65 -2.20 12.63
C ALA A 13 0.14 -2.31 12.95
N ALA A 14 -0.64 -1.25 12.71
CA ALA A 14 -2.08 -1.26 12.90
C ALA A 14 -2.86 -1.97 11.79
N LEU A 15 -2.21 -2.30 10.66
CA LEU A 15 -2.86 -3.06 9.58
C LEU A 15 -3.13 -4.51 9.97
N GLY A 16 -2.25 -5.13 10.75
CA GLY A 16 -2.35 -6.54 11.09
C GLY A 16 -0.98 -7.17 11.30
N ALA A 17 -0.96 -8.30 11.99
CA ALA A 17 0.22 -9.13 12.18
C ALA A 17 0.40 -10.15 11.04
N THR A 18 -0.68 -10.50 10.34
CA THR A 18 -0.68 -11.46 9.22
C THR A 18 -1.20 -10.82 7.93
N ALA A 19 -0.92 -11.45 6.78
CA ALA A 19 -1.40 -10.97 5.50
C ALA A 19 -2.94 -10.89 5.40
N ASP A 20 -3.65 -11.86 5.99
CA ASP A 20 -5.11 -11.88 6.01
C ASP A 20 -5.69 -10.74 6.88
N GLU A 21 -5.11 -10.49 8.07
CA GLU A 21 -5.53 -9.36 8.91
C GLU A 21 -5.29 -8.00 8.23
N VAL A 22 -4.18 -7.89 7.48
CA VAL A 22 -3.89 -6.72 6.66
C VAL A 22 -4.95 -6.56 5.57
N ALA A 23 -5.28 -7.64 4.86
CA ALA A 23 -6.32 -7.61 3.83
C ALA A 23 -7.68 -7.21 4.39
N ASP A 24 -8.10 -7.79 5.52
CA ASP A 24 -9.36 -7.45 6.20
C ASP A 24 -9.41 -5.96 6.58
N THR A 25 -8.32 -5.43 7.15
CA THR A 25 -8.24 -4.01 7.51
C THR A 25 -8.31 -3.11 6.28
N LEU A 26 -7.60 -3.49 5.22
CA LEU A 26 -7.59 -2.73 3.96
C LEU A 26 -8.97 -2.72 3.31
N LEU A 27 -9.64 -3.87 3.31
CA LEU A 27 -10.98 -4.06 2.74
C LEU A 27 -12.03 -3.29 3.53
N ALA A 28 -11.97 -3.37 4.86
CA ALA A 28 -12.88 -2.63 5.74
C ALA A 28 -12.78 -1.12 5.58
N GLY A 29 -11.59 -0.59 5.26
CA GLY A 29 -11.40 0.83 4.95
C GLY A 29 -11.58 1.20 3.48
N GLY A 30 -11.88 0.24 2.61
CA GLY A 30 -12.09 0.48 1.17
C GLY A 30 -10.83 0.88 0.41
N TRP A 31 -9.64 0.54 0.92
CA TRP A 31 -8.36 0.83 0.26
C TRP A 31 -8.04 -0.26 -0.76
N THR A 32 -8.51 -0.10 -1.99
CA THR A 32 -8.19 -0.98 -3.13
C THR A 32 -7.02 -0.44 -3.95
N GLY A 33 -6.35 -1.30 -4.73
CA GLY A 33 -5.11 -0.92 -5.40
C GLY A 33 -4.75 -1.76 -6.62
N LEU A 34 -3.65 -1.40 -7.28
CA LEU A 34 -3.16 -2.11 -8.46
C LEU A 34 -2.01 -3.03 -8.06
N ARG A 35 -2.00 -4.23 -8.64
CA ARG A 35 -0.91 -5.19 -8.49
C ARG A 35 0.35 -4.66 -9.15
N GLU A 36 1.50 -5.01 -8.57
CA GLU A 36 2.84 -4.67 -9.03
C GLU A 36 3.14 -3.16 -9.17
N ASP A 37 2.22 -2.30 -8.71
CA ASP A 37 2.36 -0.85 -8.67
C ASP A 37 2.47 -0.41 -7.21
N GLY A 38 3.70 -0.15 -6.78
CA GLY A 38 3.99 0.29 -5.42
C GLY A 38 3.28 1.58 -5.02
N LEU A 39 2.96 2.49 -5.95
CA LEU A 39 2.25 3.74 -5.67
C LEU A 39 0.75 3.51 -5.54
N ALA A 40 0.21 2.61 -6.35
CA ALA A 40 -1.21 2.27 -6.34
C ALA A 40 -1.57 1.11 -5.42
N CYS A 41 -0.59 0.47 -4.77
CA CYS A 41 -0.78 -0.61 -3.81
C CYS A 41 -1.74 -0.19 -2.67
N PRO A 42 -2.64 -1.08 -2.21
CA PRO A 42 -3.54 -0.82 -1.08
C PRO A 42 -2.85 -0.25 0.16
N VAL A 43 -1.69 -0.80 0.53
CA VAL A 43 -0.91 -0.37 1.70
C VAL A 43 -0.40 1.07 1.54
N SER A 44 0.07 1.44 0.35
CA SER A 44 0.50 2.81 0.06
C SER A 44 -0.65 3.81 0.16
N LYS A 45 -1.81 3.46 -0.39
CA LYS A 45 -3.02 4.29 -0.32
C LYS A 45 -3.51 4.46 1.11
N TYR A 46 -3.49 3.39 1.90
CA TYR A 46 -3.78 3.45 3.33
C TYR A 46 -2.86 4.43 4.05
N VAL A 47 -1.54 4.35 3.84
CA VAL A 47 -0.55 5.23 4.49
C VAL A 47 -0.81 6.70 4.18
N VAL A 48 -1.03 7.05 2.90
CA VAL A 48 -1.37 8.44 2.50
C VAL A 48 -2.70 8.88 3.12
N SER A 49 -3.69 7.98 3.20
CA SER A 49 -5.02 8.28 3.75
C SER A 49 -4.99 8.56 5.26
N VAL A 50 -4.13 7.89 6.03
CA VAL A 50 -4.12 7.97 7.50
C VAL A 50 -3.03 8.88 8.07
N LEU A 51 -2.01 9.20 7.27
CA LEU A 51 -0.96 10.15 7.63
C LEU A 51 -1.06 11.39 6.74
N PRO A 52 -1.80 12.45 7.15
CA PRO A 52 -2.09 13.60 6.31
C PRO A 52 -0.86 14.45 5.96
N ASP A 53 0.26 14.23 6.64
CA ASP A 53 1.54 14.88 6.35
C ASP A 53 2.38 14.13 5.31
N ILE A 54 1.94 12.93 4.87
CA ILE A 54 2.55 12.15 3.80
C ILE A 54 1.86 12.47 2.47
N GLU A 55 2.66 12.88 1.48
CA GLU A 55 2.19 13.19 0.13
C GLU A 55 2.28 11.97 -0.78
N VAL A 56 3.35 11.19 -0.65
CA VAL A 56 3.60 10.00 -1.49
C VAL A 56 4.00 8.83 -0.61
N ALA A 57 3.43 7.66 -0.88
CA ALA A 57 3.88 6.38 -0.35
C ALA A 57 4.05 5.39 -1.50
N ALA A 58 5.15 4.62 -1.47
CA ALA A 58 5.43 3.58 -2.44
C ALA A 58 5.92 2.33 -1.71
N THR A 59 5.20 1.22 -1.85
CA THR A 59 5.62 -0.09 -1.37
C THR A 59 6.48 -0.80 -2.39
N SER A 60 7.38 -1.64 -1.89
CA SER A 60 8.09 -2.65 -2.67
C SER A 60 8.36 -3.83 -1.76
N PHE A 61 8.21 -5.07 -2.21
CA PHE A 61 8.50 -6.32 -1.46
C PHE A 61 8.41 -6.24 0.08
N GLN A 62 9.48 -5.79 0.77
CA GLN A 62 9.58 -5.68 2.24
C GLN A 62 9.79 -4.25 2.76
N ARG A 63 9.61 -3.23 1.93
CA ARG A 63 9.91 -1.84 2.26
C ARG A 63 8.79 -0.92 1.82
N ILE A 64 8.76 0.23 2.47
CA ILE A 64 7.93 1.35 2.06
C ILE A 64 8.75 2.62 2.16
N LYS A 65 8.69 3.40 1.08
CA LYS A 65 9.26 4.74 1.01
C LYS A 65 8.13 5.74 1.04
N VAL A 66 8.25 6.74 1.90
CA VAL A 66 7.29 7.85 1.98
C VAL A 66 8.00 9.18 1.81
N ILE A 67 7.28 10.13 1.22
CA ILE A 67 7.69 11.53 1.09
C ILE A 67 6.64 12.37 1.78
N SER A 68 7.05 13.17 2.76
CA SER A 68 6.18 14.12 3.43
C SER A 68 5.94 15.37 2.57
N THR A 69 4.88 16.11 2.90
CA THR A 69 4.57 17.45 2.36
C THR A 69 5.68 18.49 2.57
N ARG A 70 6.68 18.19 3.42
CA ARG A 70 7.86 19.03 3.67
C ARG A 70 9.10 18.56 2.89
N GLY A 71 8.96 17.55 2.03
CA GLY A 71 10.06 16.93 1.29
C GLY A 71 10.92 15.96 2.12
N GLU A 72 10.61 15.71 3.39
CA GLU A 72 11.29 14.67 4.17
C GLU A 72 10.99 13.30 3.55
N THR A 73 12.05 12.55 3.22
CA THR A 73 11.93 11.17 2.73
C THR A 73 12.27 10.19 3.85
N VAL A 74 11.39 9.23 4.08
CA VAL A 74 11.59 8.15 5.05
C VAL A 74 11.47 6.82 4.34
N ASP A 75 12.40 5.91 4.64
CA ASP A 75 12.42 4.54 4.13
C ASP A 75 12.39 3.58 5.32
N ALA A 76 11.38 2.71 5.36
CA ALA A 76 11.14 1.80 6.48
C ALA A 76 10.86 0.38 5.97
N SER A 77 11.17 -0.62 6.80
CA SER A 77 10.74 -1.99 6.56
C SER A 77 9.23 -2.10 6.80
N LEU A 78 8.55 -2.87 5.96
CA LEU A 78 7.18 -3.31 6.22
C LEU A 78 7.18 -4.33 7.38
N PRO A 79 6.19 -4.29 8.28
CA PRO A 79 5.91 -5.41 9.18
C PRO A 79 5.62 -6.69 8.39
N ASP A 80 5.88 -7.85 9.00
CA ASP A 80 5.81 -9.16 8.33
C ASP A 80 4.47 -9.39 7.60
N GLY A 81 3.33 -9.18 8.28
CA GLY A 81 2.02 -9.30 7.65
C GLY A 81 1.82 -8.39 6.44
N ALA A 82 2.34 -7.16 6.47
CA ALA A 82 2.23 -6.23 5.36
C ALA A 82 3.15 -6.61 4.18
N ALA A 83 4.35 -7.13 4.46
CA ALA A 83 5.27 -7.61 3.44
C ALA A 83 4.75 -8.90 2.76
N GLU A 84 4.21 -9.83 3.55
CA GLU A 84 3.55 -11.04 3.07
C GLU A 84 2.32 -10.69 2.23
N PHE A 85 1.49 -9.74 2.70
CA PHE A 85 0.36 -9.23 1.94
C PHE A 85 0.78 -8.67 0.58
N VAL A 86 1.76 -7.75 0.55
CA VAL A 86 2.22 -7.13 -0.71
C VAL A 86 2.68 -8.20 -1.71
N THR A 87 3.47 -9.18 -1.24
CA THR A 87 3.94 -10.28 -2.08
C THR A 87 2.78 -11.12 -2.61
N ALA A 88 1.87 -11.55 -1.74
CA ALA A 88 0.73 -12.38 -2.13
C ALA A 88 -0.22 -11.63 -3.08
N PHE A 89 -0.49 -10.35 -2.81
CA PHE A 89 -1.33 -9.49 -3.64
C PHE A 89 -0.76 -9.32 -5.05
N ASP A 90 0.54 -9.02 -5.16
CA ASP A 90 1.22 -8.87 -6.46
C ASP A 90 1.21 -10.17 -7.26
N THR A 91 1.23 -11.33 -6.59
CA THR A 91 1.14 -12.65 -7.24
C THR A 91 -0.27 -13.15 -7.54
N GLY A 92 -1.31 -12.32 -7.29
CA GLY A 92 -2.69 -12.64 -7.67
C GLY A 92 -3.64 -13.04 -6.54
N SER A 93 -3.24 -12.91 -5.26
CA SER A 93 -4.17 -13.09 -4.13
C SER A 93 -4.99 -11.81 -3.86
N TYR A 94 -6.01 -11.90 -3.01
CA TYR A 94 -6.89 -10.80 -2.56
C TYR A 94 -7.53 -10.03 -3.72
N ASP A 95 -8.22 -10.74 -4.61
CA ASP A 95 -8.90 -10.16 -5.79
C ASP A 95 -9.89 -9.05 -5.44
N GLU A 96 -10.53 -9.13 -4.27
CA GLU A 96 -11.45 -8.13 -3.75
C GLU A 96 -10.79 -6.76 -3.47
N LEU A 97 -9.47 -6.74 -3.29
CA LEU A 97 -8.68 -5.51 -3.12
C LEU A 97 -8.04 -5.03 -4.43
N ALA A 98 -8.08 -5.85 -5.48
CA ALA A 98 -7.53 -5.50 -6.78
C ALA A 98 -8.49 -4.56 -7.52
N ALA A 99 -8.00 -3.35 -7.80
CA ALA A 99 -8.68 -2.43 -8.70
C ALA A 99 -8.39 -2.85 -10.15
N THR A 100 -9.42 -2.87 -10.98
CA THR A 100 -9.27 -2.95 -12.42
C THR A 100 -9.01 -1.54 -12.94
N LEU A 101 -7.93 -1.36 -13.69
CA LEU A 101 -7.80 -0.16 -14.48
C LEU A 101 -8.88 -0.24 -15.58
N THR A 102 -9.74 0.77 -15.64
CA THR A 102 -10.68 0.93 -16.75
C THR A 102 -10.27 2.16 -17.54
N ARG A 103 -10.14 2.03 -18.86
CA ARG A 103 -10.00 3.19 -19.75
C ARG A 103 -11.24 4.10 -19.64
N ALA A 104 -11.12 5.32 -20.13
CA ALA A 104 -12.17 6.34 -20.04
C ALA A 104 -13.48 5.94 -20.77
N ASP A 105 -13.42 4.95 -21.67
CA ASP A 105 -14.53 4.33 -22.38
C ASP A 105 -15.12 3.10 -21.66
N GLY A 106 -14.61 2.75 -20.48
CA GLY A 106 -15.11 1.66 -19.63
C GLY A 106 -14.54 0.28 -19.95
N GLU A 107 -13.58 0.19 -20.87
CA GLU A 107 -12.88 -1.07 -21.17
C GLU A 107 -11.82 -1.34 -20.08
N ALA A 108 -11.82 -2.56 -19.52
CA ALA A 108 -10.76 -3.00 -18.63
C ALA A 108 -9.43 -3.05 -19.40
N ILE A 109 -8.38 -2.44 -18.86
CA ILE A 109 -7.02 -2.61 -19.38
C ILE A 109 -6.44 -3.84 -18.70
N ASP A 110 -6.51 -4.98 -19.40
CA ASP A 110 -6.07 -6.29 -18.88
C ASP A 110 -4.54 -6.40 -18.72
N GLU A 111 -3.75 -5.57 -19.40
CA GLU A 111 -2.29 -5.55 -19.28
C GLU A 111 -1.78 -4.11 -19.43
N ILE A 112 -1.09 -3.61 -18.40
CA ILE A 112 -0.04 -2.62 -18.66
C ILE A 112 1.13 -3.46 -19.20
N GLU A 113 1.27 -3.52 -20.53
CA GLU A 113 2.50 -4.01 -21.17
C GLU A 113 3.69 -3.25 -20.55
N ARG A 114 4.48 -3.94 -19.74
CA ARG A 114 5.74 -3.45 -19.17
C ARG A 114 6.88 -3.62 -20.16
#